data_AF-A0A6J1M637-F1
#
_entry.id   AF-A0A6J1M637-F1
#
_cell.length_a   1.000
_cell.length_b   1.000
_cell.length_c   1.000
_cell.angle_alpha   90.00
_cell.angle_beta   90.00
_cell.angle_gamma   90.00
#
_symmetry.space_group_name_H-M   'P 1'
#
loop_
_entity.id
_entity.type
_entity.pdbx_description
1 polymer ?
#
loop_
_entity_poly.entity_id
_entity_poly.type
_entity_poly.pdbx_seq_one_letter_code
_entity_poly.pdbx_strand_id
1 'polypeptide(L)'
;MWTTPLTMLLCASFGVVEAQIAYTGHLSELRIKELSQLAMRMEHSINAKKYACDSYYDHVCSRNRPLFSVMGHMPPSSDLIQLLTKLQNDPEQFEAKQKLIDFFISCNTLKSLQDCYRETFEYFKPLFGYIITKDLVEGSSHELRDFRELIQRFVDRSKSVFGTDSHPLRNRLQTYKEKFATPSIYFYAGDLNREYAGLRIYRESYEHNLRNIEQHRKRNSTFELGVQRTMLDWSLYLYQSRFKPMSYFYPTFTVHLYMTMFNISERQRDSTHFREEVECLKLPQYVNVLSEARMLAVIYLKSFRHTWQEYSDWIQSSTKHRAIYDQENEILRHYQLSNKRIFFTLFAQNFCEFGKELAEHVFYLGLKENTDFFNTYSCGYQTEITRNCV
;
A
#
# COMPACT_ATOMS: atom_id res chain seq x y z
N MET A 1 17.18 -57.45 33.17
CA MET A 1 17.89 -57.57 31.88
C MET A 1 16.98 -57.04 30.78
N TRP A 2 17.43 -56.00 30.06
CA TRP A 2 17.12 -55.65 28.65
C TRP A 2 15.68 -55.15 28.34
N THR A 3 15.47 -53.82 28.17
CA THR A 3 15.30 -53.02 26.92
C THR A 3 14.06 -53.41 26.08
N THR A 4 13.17 -52.57 25.53
CA THR A 4 12.91 -51.12 25.39
C THR A 4 11.51 -50.99 24.73
N PRO A 5 10.88 -49.79 24.72
CA PRO A 5 9.50 -49.55 24.26
C PRO A 5 9.42 -49.23 22.75
N LEU A 6 8.21 -49.29 22.17
CA LEU A 6 7.92 -48.66 20.88
C LEU A 6 6.81 -47.62 21.01
N THR A 7 7.23 -46.39 20.75
CA THR A 7 6.58 -45.10 20.86
C THR A 7 5.66 -44.81 19.67
N MET A 8 4.61 -44.04 19.95
CA MET A 8 4.02 -42.96 19.14
C MET A 8 4.18 -43.02 17.61
N LEU A 9 3.05 -43.23 16.92
CA LEU A 9 2.80 -42.75 15.57
C LEU A 9 1.39 -42.10 15.54
N LEU A 10 1.29 -40.97 16.23
CA LEU A 10 0.19 -40.00 16.15
C LEU A 10 0.83 -38.62 15.99
N CYS A 11 1.44 -38.37 14.83
CA CYS A 11 1.88 -37.05 14.41
C CYS A 11 1.81 -36.96 12.88
N ALA A 12 1.35 -35.80 12.41
CA ALA A 12 1.45 -35.30 11.04
C ALA A 12 0.50 -35.90 9.99
N SER A 13 -0.79 -35.67 10.18
CA SER A 13 -1.73 -35.46 9.07
C SER A 13 -2.31 -34.04 9.12
N PHE A 14 -1.43 -33.03 9.18
CA PHE A 14 -1.75 -31.68 8.70
C PHE A 14 -1.12 -31.53 7.32
N GLY A 15 -1.65 -32.33 6.38
CA GLY A 15 -1.45 -32.09 4.97
C GLY A 15 -2.16 -30.80 4.60
N VAL A 16 -1.44 -29.96 3.87
CA VAL A 16 -1.89 -28.69 3.29
C VAL A 16 -3.23 -28.89 2.60
N VAL A 17 -4.30 -28.40 3.23
CA VAL A 17 -5.56 -28.13 2.55
C VAL A 17 -5.34 -26.82 1.81
N GLU A 18 -5.13 -26.87 0.49
CA GLU A 18 -5.56 -25.79 -0.39
C GLU A 18 -7.05 -25.59 -0.11
N ALA A 19 -7.37 -24.64 0.77
CA ALA A 19 -8.74 -24.25 1.00
C ALA A 19 -9.25 -23.69 -0.33
N GLN A 20 -10.12 -24.46 -1.01
CA GLN A 20 -10.90 -23.94 -2.14
C GLN A 20 -11.56 -22.64 -1.67
N ILE A 21 -11.07 -21.51 -2.16
CA ILE A 21 -11.60 -20.21 -1.79
C ILE A 21 -13.03 -20.15 -2.32
N ALA A 22 -14.00 -20.26 -1.42
CA ALA A 22 -15.41 -20.17 -1.79
C ALA A 22 -15.75 -18.75 -2.28
N TYR A 23 -16.64 -18.67 -3.26
CA TYR A 23 -17.12 -17.43 -3.85
C TYR A 23 -18.62 -17.25 -3.59
N THR A 24 -18.99 -16.05 -3.16
CA THR A 24 -20.38 -15.60 -3.07
C THR A 24 -20.62 -14.65 -4.24
N GLY A 25 -21.17 -15.17 -5.34
CA GLY A 25 -21.32 -14.40 -6.58
C GLY A 25 -19.95 -14.11 -7.21
N HIS A 26 -19.52 -12.83 -7.21
CA HIS A 26 -18.25 -12.41 -7.80
C HIS A 26 -17.14 -12.18 -6.76
N LEU A 27 -17.44 -12.23 -5.46
CA LEU A 27 -16.48 -11.98 -4.39
C LEU A 27 -16.09 -13.28 -3.69
N SER A 28 -14.80 -13.43 -3.36
CA SER A 28 -14.36 -14.51 -2.49
C SER A 28 -14.79 -14.27 -1.03
N GLU A 29 -14.96 -15.32 -0.25
CA GLU A 29 -15.22 -15.18 1.20
C GLU A 29 -14.12 -14.40 1.92
N LEU A 30 -12.86 -14.55 1.48
CA LEU A 30 -11.73 -13.78 1.98
C LEU A 30 -11.88 -12.28 1.68
N ARG A 31 -12.34 -11.92 0.48
CA ARG A 31 -12.68 -10.54 0.10
C ARG A 31 -13.79 -9.97 0.97
N ILE A 32 -14.85 -10.74 1.22
CA ILE A 32 -15.97 -10.31 2.06
C ILE A 32 -15.49 -10.06 3.49
N LYS A 33 -14.72 -11.00 4.07
CA LYS A 33 -14.15 -10.85 5.40
C LYS A 33 -13.23 -9.64 5.51
N GLU A 34 -12.36 -9.44 4.52
CA GLU A 34 -11.45 -8.30 4.49
C GLU A 34 -12.20 -6.96 4.36
N LEU A 35 -13.29 -6.93 3.59
CA LEU A 35 -14.15 -5.76 3.45
C LEU A 35 -14.77 -5.36 4.78
N SER A 36 -15.34 -6.32 5.51
CA SER A 36 -15.87 -6.11 6.86
C SER A 36 -14.79 -5.64 7.84
N GLN A 37 -13.58 -6.22 7.78
CA GLN A 37 -12.46 -5.79 8.62
C GLN A 37 -11.97 -4.39 8.29
N LEU A 38 -11.92 -4.02 7.01
CA LEU A 38 -11.61 -2.66 6.58
C LEU A 38 -12.68 -1.68 7.08
N ALA A 39 -13.96 -2.02 6.95
CA ALA A 39 -15.08 -1.20 7.41
C ALA A 39 -15.01 -0.94 8.93
N MET A 40 -14.79 -1.98 9.73
CA MET A 40 -14.61 -1.82 11.19
C MET A 40 -13.39 -0.95 11.51
N ARG A 41 -12.26 -1.15 10.83
CA ARG A 41 -11.06 -0.31 11.05
C ARG A 41 -11.32 1.16 10.68
N MET A 42 -12.05 1.40 9.58
CA MET A 42 -12.45 2.74 9.15
C MET A 42 -13.24 3.47 10.22
N GLU A 43 -14.25 2.81 10.82
CA GLU A 43 -15.06 3.39 11.90
C GLU A 43 -14.20 3.85 13.09
N HIS A 44 -13.16 3.10 13.42
CA HIS A 44 -12.23 3.44 14.48
C HIS A 44 -11.24 4.55 14.09
N SER A 45 -10.98 4.71 12.79
CA SER A 45 -10.03 5.66 12.23
C SER A 45 -10.64 7.04 11.98
N ILE A 46 -11.91 7.10 11.55
CA ILE A 46 -12.62 8.37 11.33
C ILE A 46 -13.25 8.92 12.61
N ASN A 47 -13.34 10.24 12.70
CA ASN A 47 -14.04 10.93 13.77
C ASN A 47 -15.48 11.27 13.36
N ALA A 48 -16.41 10.37 13.64
CA ALA A 48 -17.84 10.56 13.34
C ALA A 48 -18.47 11.79 14.05
N LYS A 49 -17.83 12.36 15.09
CA LYS A 49 -18.31 13.58 15.75
C LYS A 49 -17.98 14.86 14.97
N LYS A 50 -17.09 14.78 13.99
CA LYS A 50 -16.73 15.89 13.11
C LYS A 50 -17.44 15.70 11.79
N TYR A 51 -18.21 16.71 11.39
CA TYR A 51 -18.91 16.69 10.12
C TYR A 51 -17.91 16.86 8.97
N ALA A 52 -17.97 15.96 7.99
CA ALA A 52 -17.02 15.91 6.88
C ALA A 52 -16.97 17.21 6.07
N CYS A 53 -18.10 17.93 5.96
CA CYS A 53 -18.19 19.15 5.15
C CYS A 53 -17.69 20.40 5.90
N ASP A 54 -17.59 20.37 7.23
CA ASP A 54 -17.07 21.48 8.04
C ASP A 54 -15.54 21.46 8.10
N SER A 55 -14.97 20.26 8.26
CA SER A 55 -13.53 20.03 8.29
C SER A 55 -13.27 18.56 7.97
N TYR A 56 -12.94 18.28 6.71
CA TYR A 56 -12.72 16.91 6.27
C TYR A 56 -11.45 16.34 6.89
N TYR A 57 -10.43 17.17 7.09
CA TYR A 57 -9.21 16.81 7.81
C TYR A 57 -9.52 16.34 9.23
N ASP A 58 -10.31 17.10 10.00
CA ASP A 58 -10.65 16.68 11.37
C ASP A 58 -11.54 15.43 11.37
N HIS A 59 -12.35 15.24 10.33
CA HIS A 59 -13.15 14.04 10.15
C HIS A 59 -12.29 12.78 9.93
N VAL A 60 -11.21 12.85 9.13
CA VAL A 60 -10.43 11.66 8.73
C VAL A 60 -9.09 11.47 9.46
N CYS A 61 -8.53 12.53 10.05
CA CYS A 61 -7.18 12.54 10.62
C CYS A 61 -7.13 12.68 12.15
N SER A 62 -8.19 13.17 12.81
CA SER A 62 -8.09 13.55 14.23
C SER A 62 -7.89 12.39 15.21
N ARG A 63 -8.12 11.14 14.80
CA ARG A 63 -7.87 9.96 15.64
C ARG A 63 -6.46 9.38 15.45
N ASN A 64 -5.68 9.90 14.51
CA ASN A 64 -4.31 9.49 14.20
C ASN A 64 -4.13 7.96 14.07
N ARG A 65 -5.03 7.31 13.32
CA ARG A 65 -5.00 5.88 13.03
C ARG A 65 -5.03 5.66 11.52
N PRO A 66 -3.94 5.92 10.80
CA PRO A 66 -3.91 5.77 9.35
C PRO A 66 -4.26 4.33 8.97
N LEU A 67 -5.10 4.16 7.95
CA LEU A 67 -5.57 2.85 7.50
C LEU A 67 -4.63 2.16 6.52
N PHE A 68 -3.61 2.89 6.07
CA PHE A 68 -2.56 2.43 5.18
C PHE A 68 -1.36 3.39 5.27
N SER A 69 -0.22 2.93 4.77
CA SER A 69 0.90 3.78 4.40
C SER A 69 1.34 3.38 2.99
N VAL A 70 1.88 4.36 2.26
CA VAL A 70 2.20 4.27 0.84
C VAL A 70 3.44 3.42 0.66
N MET A 71 3.31 2.31 -0.08
CA MET A 71 4.37 1.33 -0.38
C MET A 71 4.97 0.64 0.86
N GLY A 72 4.69 -0.67 1.02
CA GLY A 72 5.39 -1.55 1.96
C GLY A 72 5.39 -1.10 3.42
N HIS A 73 4.21 -1.06 4.05
CA HIS A 73 4.13 -0.74 5.48
C HIS A 73 4.61 -1.92 6.35
N MET A 74 4.77 -1.70 7.65
CA MET A 74 4.93 -2.79 8.59
C MET A 74 3.58 -3.51 8.76
N PRO A 75 3.46 -4.82 8.47
CA PRO A 75 2.22 -5.55 8.66
C PRO A 75 1.72 -5.48 10.12
N PRO A 76 0.40 -5.66 10.36
CA PRO A 76 -0.13 -5.85 11.70
C PRO A 76 0.61 -6.95 12.46
N SER A 77 0.67 -6.86 13.79
CA SER A 77 1.43 -7.83 14.60
C SER A 77 1.01 -9.28 14.35
N SER A 78 -0.28 -9.54 14.11
CA SER A 78 -0.79 -10.89 13.74
C SER A 78 -0.16 -11.42 12.46
N ASP A 79 -0.01 -10.55 11.45
CA ASP A 79 0.55 -10.92 10.16
C ASP A 79 2.06 -11.10 10.25
N LEU A 80 2.75 -10.29 11.07
CA LEU A 80 4.18 -10.47 11.37
C LEU A 80 4.45 -11.82 12.03
N ILE A 81 3.63 -12.21 13.02
CA ILE A 81 3.73 -13.51 13.67
C ILE A 81 3.53 -14.61 12.63
N GLN A 82 2.46 -14.53 11.83
CA GLN A 82 2.17 -15.52 10.80
C GLN A 82 3.31 -15.67 9.79
N LEU A 83 3.85 -14.55 9.30
CA LEU A 83 4.95 -14.56 8.34
C LEU A 83 6.23 -15.13 8.95
N LEU A 84 6.56 -14.78 10.20
CA LEU A 84 7.72 -15.35 10.87
C LEU A 84 7.56 -16.85 11.07
N THR A 85 6.38 -17.31 11.50
CA THR A 85 6.08 -18.75 11.64
C THR A 85 6.18 -19.49 10.31
N LYS A 86 5.66 -18.91 9.22
CA LYS A 86 5.81 -19.49 7.88
C LYS A 86 7.27 -19.57 7.47
N LEU A 87 8.04 -18.51 7.68
CA LEU A 87 9.47 -18.49 7.37
C LEU A 87 10.24 -19.53 8.21
N GLN A 88 9.92 -19.68 9.49
CA GLN A 88 10.51 -20.70 10.37
C GLN A 88 10.22 -22.13 9.89
N ASN A 89 8.98 -22.39 9.47
CA ASN A 89 8.53 -23.71 9.03
C ASN A 89 8.87 -24.04 7.57
N ASP A 90 9.34 -23.05 6.80
CA ASP A 90 9.74 -23.24 5.41
C ASP A 90 10.90 -24.24 5.31
N PRO A 91 10.79 -25.31 4.49
CA PRO A 91 11.79 -26.38 4.44
C PRO A 91 13.13 -25.94 3.85
N GLU A 92 13.16 -24.84 3.11
CA GLU A 92 14.39 -24.30 2.53
C GLU A 92 15.28 -23.75 3.65
N GLN A 93 16.45 -24.36 3.83
CA GLN A 93 17.41 -24.00 4.87
C GLN A 93 18.48 -23.08 4.29
N PHE A 94 18.62 -21.90 4.88
CA PHE A 94 19.62 -20.93 4.46
C PHE A 94 20.03 -20.04 5.64
N GLU A 95 21.33 -19.73 5.75
CA GLU A 95 21.99 -19.10 6.91
C GLU A 95 21.31 -17.81 7.36
N ALA A 96 20.79 -17.01 6.42
CA ALA A 96 20.10 -15.77 6.73
C ALA A 96 18.87 -15.97 7.64
N LYS A 97 18.15 -17.10 7.51
CA LYS A 97 17.03 -17.45 8.41
C LYS A 97 17.51 -17.63 9.84
N GLN A 98 18.62 -18.34 10.04
CA GLN A 98 19.19 -18.54 11.37
C GLN A 98 19.61 -17.21 12.00
N LYS A 99 20.25 -16.32 11.22
CA LYS A 99 20.61 -14.96 11.67
C LYS A 99 19.41 -14.13 12.10
N LEU A 100 18.30 -14.21 11.36
CA LEU A 100 17.05 -13.57 11.74
C LEU A 100 16.56 -14.10 13.09
N ILE A 101 16.57 -15.42 13.29
CA ILE A 101 16.11 -16.05 14.54
C ILE A 101 16.99 -15.67 15.72
N ASP A 102 18.33 -15.68 15.55
CA ASP A 102 19.25 -15.26 16.60
C ASP A 102 19.07 -13.77 16.94
N PHE A 103 18.78 -12.92 15.95
CA PHE A 103 18.43 -11.52 16.18
C PHE A 103 17.14 -11.41 17.00
N PHE A 104 16.07 -12.10 16.60
CA PHE A 104 14.79 -12.10 17.30
C PHE A 104 14.96 -12.52 18.77
N ILE A 105 15.72 -13.59 19.01
CA ILE A 105 16.01 -14.08 20.36
C ILE A 105 16.78 -13.03 21.15
N SER A 106 17.84 -12.44 20.57
CA SER A 106 18.62 -11.40 21.24
C SER A 106 17.74 -10.19 21.60
N CYS A 107 16.85 -9.75 20.70
CA CYS A 107 15.93 -8.66 20.95
C CYS A 107 14.99 -8.95 22.13
N ASN A 108 14.43 -10.16 22.16
CA ASN A 108 13.45 -10.55 23.16
C ASN A 108 14.06 -10.71 24.58
N THR A 109 15.39 -10.57 24.72
CA THR A 109 16.04 -10.44 26.03
C THR A 109 15.93 -9.04 26.63
N LEU A 110 15.69 -8.00 25.81
CA LEU A 110 15.68 -6.59 26.23
C LEU A 110 14.38 -5.84 25.91
N LYS A 111 13.65 -6.26 24.87
CA LYS A 111 12.43 -5.58 24.40
C LYS A 111 11.21 -6.48 24.51
N SER A 112 10.04 -5.85 24.38
CA SER A 112 8.78 -6.59 24.35
C SER A 112 8.70 -7.49 23.11
N LEU A 113 7.95 -8.58 23.24
CA LEU A 113 7.73 -9.51 22.13
C LEU A 113 7.20 -8.81 20.87
N GLN A 114 6.29 -7.84 21.04
CA GLN A 114 5.72 -7.08 19.93
C GLN A 114 6.79 -6.22 19.24
N ASP A 115 7.64 -5.54 20.00
CA ASP A 115 8.73 -4.73 19.44
C ASP A 115 9.71 -5.61 18.67
N CYS A 116 10.01 -6.81 19.16
CA CYS A 116 10.91 -7.73 18.48
C CYS A 116 10.36 -8.29 17.18
N TYR A 117 9.05 -8.55 17.07
CA TYR A 117 8.44 -8.86 15.77
C TYR A 117 8.60 -7.72 14.78
N ARG A 118 8.37 -6.48 15.23
CA ARG A 118 8.46 -5.28 14.40
C ARG A 118 9.88 -5.03 13.90
N GLU A 119 10.87 -5.09 14.79
CA GLU A 119 12.25 -4.84 14.44
C GLU A 119 12.87 -5.97 13.63
N THR A 120 12.55 -7.21 13.95
CA THR A 120 13.00 -8.36 13.15
C THR A 120 12.47 -8.25 11.73
N PHE A 121 11.21 -7.86 11.58
CA PHE A 121 10.67 -7.52 10.27
C PHE A 121 11.45 -6.38 9.62
N GLU A 122 11.67 -5.25 10.32
CA GLU A 122 12.34 -4.08 9.75
C GLU A 122 13.76 -4.37 9.24
N TYR A 123 14.53 -5.14 10.00
CA TYR A 123 15.93 -5.41 9.69
C TYR A 123 16.15 -6.56 8.70
N PHE A 124 15.20 -7.49 8.62
CA PHE A 124 15.28 -8.64 7.74
C PHE A 124 14.15 -8.68 6.71
N LYS A 125 13.57 -7.53 6.34
CA LYS A 125 12.48 -7.40 5.35
C LYS A 125 12.69 -8.27 4.09
N PRO A 126 13.89 -8.36 3.48
CA PRO A 126 14.10 -9.23 2.32
C PRO A 126 13.73 -10.70 2.55
N LEU A 127 13.92 -11.24 3.76
CA LEU A 127 13.52 -12.61 4.10
C LEU A 127 11.99 -12.77 4.17
N PHE A 128 11.30 -11.72 4.59
CA PHE A 128 9.85 -11.66 4.51
C PHE A 128 9.38 -11.51 3.06
N GLY A 129 10.10 -10.74 2.24
CA GLY A 129 9.89 -10.67 0.78
C GLY A 129 9.98 -12.04 0.11
N TYR A 130 10.96 -12.87 0.50
CA TYR A 130 11.07 -14.26 0.04
C TYR A 130 9.81 -15.08 0.38
N ILE A 131 9.41 -15.17 1.65
CA ILE A 131 8.27 -16.03 2.00
C ILE A 131 6.96 -15.51 1.41
N ILE A 132 6.80 -14.19 1.34
CA ILE A 132 5.65 -13.54 0.69
C ILE A 132 5.59 -13.89 -0.79
N THR A 133 6.70 -13.73 -1.50
CA THR A 133 6.74 -13.97 -2.95
C THR A 133 6.68 -15.45 -3.29
N LYS A 134 7.21 -16.33 -2.43
CA LYS A 134 7.05 -17.78 -2.56
C LYS A 134 5.58 -18.19 -2.56
N ASP A 135 4.79 -17.64 -1.64
CA ASP A 135 3.34 -17.88 -1.55
C ASP A 135 2.55 -17.18 -2.68
N LEU A 136 3.04 -16.06 -3.22
CA LEU A 136 2.40 -15.32 -4.33
C LEU A 136 2.65 -15.93 -5.73
N VAL A 137 3.62 -16.84 -5.85
CA VAL A 137 4.13 -17.39 -7.13
C VAL A 137 3.35 -18.59 -7.65
N GLU A 138 2.35 -19.07 -6.91
CA GLU A 138 1.25 -19.79 -7.54
C GLU A 138 0.41 -18.78 -8.34
N GLY A 139 0.80 -18.57 -9.61
CA GLY A 139 0.29 -17.57 -10.56
C GLY A 139 -1.21 -17.65 -10.89
N SER A 140 -2.00 -18.30 -10.04
CA SER A 140 -3.46 -18.39 -10.04
C SER A 140 -4.13 -17.37 -9.11
N SER A 141 -3.38 -16.65 -8.25
CA SER A 141 -4.00 -15.67 -7.34
C SER A 141 -4.69 -14.54 -8.11
N HIS A 142 -5.98 -14.35 -7.85
CA HIS A 142 -6.82 -13.31 -8.46
C HIS A 142 -6.23 -11.92 -8.20
N GLU A 143 -5.55 -11.76 -7.07
CA GLU A 143 -4.99 -10.52 -6.54
C GLU A 143 -3.79 -10.03 -7.37
N LEU A 144 -2.86 -10.93 -7.73
CA LEU A 144 -1.72 -10.58 -8.56
C LEU A 144 -2.17 -10.18 -9.97
N ARG A 145 -3.20 -10.86 -10.50
CA ARG A 145 -3.80 -10.51 -11.80
C ARG A 145 -4.43 -9.12 -11.76
N ASP A 146 -5.26 -8.85 -10.77
CA ASP A 146 -5.95 -7.57 -10.59
C ASP A 146 -4.95 -6.41 -10.48
N PHE A 147 -3.89 -6.59 -9.70
CA PHE A 147 -2.85 -5.58 -9.55
C PHE A 147 -2.05 -5.35 -10.85
N ARG A 148 -1.74 -6.42 -11.60
CA ARG A 148 -1.08 -6.30 -12.91
C ARG A 148 -1.97 -5.61 -13.94
N GLU A 149 -3.28 -5.88 -13.92
CA GLU A 149 -4.26 -5.17 -14.74
C GLU A 149 -4.32 -3.69 -14.39
N LEU A 150 -4.31 -3.34 -13.09
CA LEU A 150 -4.27 -1.95 -12.63
C LEU A 150 -3.03 -1.22 -13.18
N ILE A 151 -1.84 -1.82 -13.07
CA ILE A 151 -0.60 -1.23 -13.62
C ILE A 151 -0.70 -1.09 -15.14
N GLN A 152 -1.22 -2.10 -15.83
CA GLN A 152 -1.36 -2.06 -17.29
C GLN A 152 -2.28 -0.93 -17.74
N ARG A 153 -3.45 -0.80 -17.11
CA ARG A 153 -4.40 0.28 -17.39
C ARG A 153 -3.77 1.65 -17.15
N PHE A 154 -3.05 1.81 -16.05
CA PHE A 154 -2.32 3.03 -15.75
C PHE A 154 -1.27 3.35 -16.83
N VAL A 155 -0.44 2.37 -17.22
CA VAL A 155 0.58 2.54 -18.26
C VAL A 155 -0.05 2.96 -19.59
N ASP A 156 -1.17 2.36 -19.98
CA ASP A 156 -1.87 2.72 -21.22
C ASP A 156 -2.51 4.10 -21.14
N ARG A 157 -3.18 4.43 -20.03
CA ARG A 157 -3.78 5.75 -19.81
C ARG A 157 -2.74 6.86 -19.74
N SER A 158 -1.56 6.57 -19.17
CA SER A 158 -0.48 7.55 -19.08
C SER A 158 0.01 8.03 -20.46
N LYS A 159 -0.15 7.23 -21.53
CA LYS A 159 0.19 7.63 -22.90
C LYS A 159 -0.70 8.77 -23.41
N SER A 160 -2.00 8.73 -23.10
CA SER A 160 -2.91 9.80 -23.50
C SER A 160 -2.76 11.05 -22.63
N VAL A 161 -2.39 10.89 -21.35
CA VAL A 161 -2.27 12.01 -20.40
C VAL A 161 -0.96 12.77 -20.57
N PHE A 162 0.16 12.08 -20.78
CA PHE A 162 1.50 12.68 -20.81
C PHE A 162 2.14 12.65 -22.21
N GLY A 163 1.41 12.25 -23.24
CA GLY A 163 1.91 12.09 -24.60
C GLY A 163 2.67 10.78 -24.83
N THR A 164 2.99 10.50 -26.09
CA THR A 164 3.75 9.30 -26.51
C THR A 164 5.25 9.40 -26.23
N ASP A 165 5.78 10.59 -25.97
CA ASP A 165 7.19 10.77 -25.61
C ASP A 165 7.53 10.04 -24.31
N SER A 166 8.76 9.53 -24.21
CA SER A 166 9.16 8.59 -23.16
C SER A 166 9.22 9.26 -21.78
N HIS A 167 8.09 9.32 -21.08
CA HIS A 167 8.11 9.67 -19.66
C HIS A 167 8.95 8.61 -18.90
N PRO A 168 10.02 8.99 -18.17
CA PRO A 168 10.94 8.03 -17.56
C PRO A 168 10.25 7.01 -16.64
N LEU A 169 9.20 7.44 -15.94
CA LEU A 169 8.40 6.56 -15.08
C LEU A 169 7.61 5.51 -15.89
N ARG A 170 7.10 5.84 -17.08
CA ARG A 170 6.30 4.89 -17.88
C ARG A 170 7.13 3.70 -18.31
N ASN A 171 8.36 3.94 -18.80
CA ASN A 171 9.28 2.87 -19.18
C ASN A 171 9.64 2.00 -17.96
N ARG A 172 9.89 2.62 -16.79
CA ARG A 172 10.14 1.89 -15.55
C ARG A 172 8.94 1.03 -15.14
N LEU A 173 7.72 1.57 -15.18
CA LEU A 173 6.50 0.83 -14.85
C LEU A 173 6.25 -0.34 -15.80
N GLN A 174 6.54 -0.17 -17.10
CA GLN A 174 6.46 -1.26 -18.07
C GLN A 174 7.46 -2.38 -17.75
N THR A 175 8.72 -2.04 -17.43
CA THR A 175 9.71 -3.02 -16.98
C THR A 175 9.30 -3.67 -15.64
N TYR A 176 8.75 -2.90 -14.70
CA TYR A 176 8.30 -3.44 -13.42
C TYR A 176 7.11 -4.38 -13.57
N LYS A 177 6.18 -4.12 -14.50
CA LYS A 177 5.07 -5.03 -14.82
C LYS A 177 5.57 -6.44 -15.18
N GLU A 178 6.63 -6.54 -15.97
CA GLU A 178 7.25 -7.82 -16.34
C GLU A 178 7.87 -8.48 -15.10
N LYS A 179 8.54 -7.71 -14.25
CA LYS A 179 9.14 -8.17 -13.00
C LYS A 179 8.10 -8.66 -11.98
N PHE A 180 6.91 -8.08 -11.95
CA PHE A 180 5.77 -8.55 -11.15
C PHE A 180 5.20 -9.88 -11.62
N ALA A 181 5.48 -10.33 -12.85
CA ALA A 181 5.07 -11.67 -13.25
C ALA A 181 5.84 -12.75 -12.48
N THR A 182 7.06 -12.44 -12.04
CA THR A 182 7.98 -13.38 -11.39
C THR A 182 8.71 -12.70 -10.22
N PRO A 183 8.02 -12.24 -9.17
CA PRO A 183 8.65 -11.48 -8.10
C PRO A 183 9.65 -12.32 -7.28
N SER A 184 9.50 -13.65 -7.27
CA SER A 184 10.45 -14.58 -6.63
C SER A 184 11.88 -14.46 -7.15
N ILE A 185 12.08 -13.95 -8.37
CA ILE A 185 13.43 -13.80 -8.92
C ILE A 185 14.30 -12.83 -8.13
N TYR A 186 13.67 -11.96 -7.34
CA TYR A 186 14.34 -10.95 -6.52
C TYR A 186 14.65 -11.43 -5.11
N PHE A 187 14.15 -12.61 -4.72
CA PHE A 187 14.22 -13.10 -3.35
C PHE A 187 14.67 -14.56 -3.28
N TYR A 188 15.55 -15.01 -4.17
CA TYR A 188 16.08 -16.37 -4.08
C TYR A 188 16.89 -16.60 -2.80
N ALA A 189 16.75 -17.78 -2.18
CA ALA A 189 17.46 -18.11 -0.96
C ALA A 189 19.00 -18.00 -1.11
N GLY A 190 19.54 -18.37 -2.29
CA GLY A 190 20.96 -18.22 -2.60
C GLY A 190 21.42 -16.76 -2.60
N ASP A 191 20.60 -15.84 -3.12
CA ASP A 191 20.90 -14.41 -3.14
C ASP A 191 20.81 -13.81 -1.74
N LEU A 192 19.80 -14.21 -0.97
CA LEU A 192 19.63 -13.78 0.41
C LEU A 192 20.75 -14.30 1.31
N ASN A 193 21.24 -15.52 1.10
CA ASN A 193 22.44 -15.99 1.80
C ASN A 193 23.66 -15.13 1.48
N ARG A 194 23.85 -14.76 0.21
CA ARG A 194 24.97 -13.90 -0.19
C ARG A 194 24.84 -12.50 0.41
N GLU A 195 23.64 -11.93 0.38
CA GLU A 195 23.31 -10.64 1.01
C GLU A 195 23.73 -10.65 2.48
N TYR A 196 23.31 -11.65 3.24
CA TYR A 196 23.56 -11.71 4.69
C TYR A 196 24.85 -12.44 5.09
N ALA A 197 25.65 -12.96 4.16
CA ALA A 197 26.84 -13.76 4.47
C ALA A 197 27.83 -13.03 5.39
N GLY A 198 28.12 -11.76 5.09
CA GLY A 198 29.05 -10.94 5.87
C GLY A 198 28.49 -10.41 7.20
N LEU A 199 27.16 -10.49 7.42
CA LEU A 199 26.53 -10.00 8.63
C LEU A 199 26.75 -10.99 9.79
N ARG A 200 27.30 -10.51 10.90
CA ARG A 200 27.45 -11.30 12.13
C ARG A 200 26.36 -10.92 13.14
N ILE A 201 25.64 -11.93 13.60
CA ILE A 201 24.58 -11.82 14.62
C ILE A 201 24.97 -12.70 15.81
N TYR A 202 24.86 -12.13 17.01
CA TYR A 202 25.19 -12.76 18.28
C TYR A 202 23.92 -12.87 19.11
N ARG A 203 23.52 -14.10 19.44
CA ARG A 203 22.27 -14.36 20.16
C ARG A 203 22.23 -13.69 21.54
N GLU A 204 23.40 -13.40 22.11
CA GLU A 204 23.59 -12.85 23.45
C GLU A 204 23.66 -11.31 23.47
N SER A 205 23.75 -10.63 22.31
CA SER A 205 24.01 -9.19 22.28
C SER A 205 23.18 -8.43 21.24
N TYR A 206 22.02 -7.95 21.67
CA TYR A 206 21.12 -7.15 20.84
C TYR A 206 21.74 -5.82 20.37
N GLU A 207 22.37 -5.05 21.25
CA GLU A 207 22.97 -3.75 20.90
C GLU A 207 24.08 -3.87 19.85
N HIS A 208 24.88 -4.94 19.94
CA HIS A 208 25.91 -5.20 18.94
C HIS A 208 25.29 -5.60 17.60
N ASN A 209 24.23 -6.41 17.63
CA ASN A 209 23.49 -6.79 16.42
C ASN A 209 22.89 -5.59 15.71
N LEU A 210 22.26 -4.65 16.44
CA LEU A 210 21.73 -3.42 15.87
C LEU A 210 22.79 -2.65 15.09
N ARG A 211 23.96 -2.42 15.70
CA ARG A 211 25.07 -1.70 15.07
C ARG A 211 25.58 -2.42 13.81
N ASN A 212 25.73 -3.74 13.88
CA ASN A 212 26.18 -4.54 12.74
C ASN A 212 25.18 -4.50 11.59
N ILE A 213 23.89 -4.62 11.90
CA ILE A 213 22.81 -4.57 10.91
C ILE A 213 22.76 -3.18 10.27
N GLU A 214 22.81 -2.11 11.04
CA GLU A 214 22.79 -0.75 10.49
C GLU A 214 23.98 -0.48 9.57
N GLN A 215 25.18 -0.96 9.94
CA GLN A 215 26.36 -0.86 9.09
C GLN A 215 26.21 -1.69 7.80
N HIS A 216 25.68 -2.90 7.92
CA HIS A 216 25.42 -3.77 6.78
C HIS A 216 24.41 -3.13 5.81
N ARG A 217 23.28 -2.62 6.32
CA ARG A 217 22.27 -1.91 5.51
C ARG A 217 22.90 -0.76 4.73
N LYS A 218 23.66 0.11 5.40
CA LYS A 218 24.25 1.30 4.77
C LYS A 218 25.31 1.00 3.71
N ARG A 219 26.07 -0.10 3.84
CA ARG A 219 27.26 -0.35 3.02
C ARG A 219 27.10 -1.49 2.02
N ASN A 220 26.36 -2.52 2.40
CA ASN A 220 26.41 -3.82 1.74
C ASN A 220 25.05 -4.28 1.23
N SER A 221 23.95 -3.69 1.72
CA SER A 221 22.63 -4.21 1.37
C SER A 221 22.17 -3.76 -0.01
N THR A 222 21.80 -4.74 -0.84
CA THR A 222 21.23 -4.50 -2.17
C THR A 222 19.76 -4.07 -2.12
N PHE A 223 19.10 -4.22 -0.96
CA PHE A 223 17.66 -3.93 -0.77
C PHE A 223 17.38 -2.53 -0.20
N GLU A 224 18.38 -1.69 0.03
CA GLU A 224 18.15 -0.29 0.43
C GLU A 224 17.79 0.61 -0.74
N LEU A 225 18.25 0.32 -1.96
CA LEU A 225 18.04 1.16 -3.14
C LEU A 225 17.82 0.32 -4.41
N GLY A 226 17.35 0.99 -5.48
CA GLY A 226 17.25 0.38 -6.80
C GLY A 226 16.08 -0.58 -7.00
N VAL A 227 16.28 -1.57 -7.87
CA VAL A 227 15.22 -2.49 -8.31
C VAL A 227 14.79 -3.42 -7.17
N GLN A 228 15.74 -3.97 -6.42
CA GLN A 228 15.48 -4.88 -5.30
C GLN A 228 14.62 -4.22 -4.23
N ARG A 229 14.97 -2.97 -3.83
CA ARG A 229 14.15 -2.16 -2.93
C ARG A 229 12.72 -1.98 -3.46
N THR A 230 12.62 -1.62 -4.74
CA THR A 230 11.31 -1.44 -5.40
C THR A 230 10.50 -2.74 -5.35
N MET A 231 11.09 -3.88 -5.72
CA MET A 231 10.38 -5.16 -5.70
C MET A 231 9.96 -5.58 -4.29
N LEU A 232 10.76 -5.25 -3.27
CA LEU A 232 10.44 -5.50 -1.87
C LEU A 232 9.24 -4.69 -1.39
N ASP A 233 9.28 -3.37 -1.57
CA ASP A 233 8.19 -2.48 -1.15
C ASP A 233 6.86 -2.84 -1.82
N TRP A 234 6.92 -3.25 -3.08
CA TRP A 234 5.74 -3.63 -3.84
C TRP A 234 5.23 -5.02 -3.49
N SER A 235 6.11 -5.99 -3.23
CA SER A 235 5.70 -7.33 -2.76
C SER A 235 5.01 -7.23 -1.39
N LEU A 236 5.54 -6.37 -0.51
CA LEU A 236 4.91 -6.06 0.78
C LEU A 236 3.55 -5.38 0.59
N TYR A 237 3.47 -4.37 -0.28
CA TYR A 237 2.20 -3.71 -0.58
C TYR A 237 1.16 -4.69 -1.12
N LEU A 238 1.53 -5.56 -2.06
CA LEU A 238 0.67 -6.62 -2.60
C LEU A 238 0.18 -7.58 -1.52
N TYR A 239 1.08 -8.05 -0.66
CA TYR A 239 0.72 -8.90 0.46
C TYR A 239 -0.31 -8.24 1.39
N GLN A 240 -0.14 -6.95 1.68
CA GLN A 240 -1.00 -6.21 2.60
C GLN A 240 -2.33 -5.76 1.98
N SER A 241 -2.33 -5.59 0.66
CA SER A 241 -3.50 -5.21 -0.12
C SER A 241 -4.26 -6.40 -0.70
N ARG A 242 -3.82 -7.64 -0.40
CA ARG A 242 -4.55 -8.85 -0.78
C ARG A 242 -6.00 -8.75 -0.32
N PHE A 243 -6.92 -9.11 -1.21
CA PHE A 243 -8.35 -9.02 -0.96
C PHE A 243 -8.89 -7.62 -0.63
N LYS A 244 -8.17 -6.50 -0.89
CA LYS A 244 -8.68 -5.13 -0.69
C LYS A 244 -9.41 -4.53 -1.89
N PRO A 245 -10.45 -3.69 -1.67
CA PRO A 245 -11.00 -2.71 -2.59
C PRO A 245 -10.31 -2.41 -3.91
N MET A 246 -10.98 -2.35 -5.06
CA MET A 246 -10.47 -1.39 -6.06
C MET A 246 -10.55 0.04 -5.53
N SER A 247 -11.56 0.35 -4.71
CA SER A 247 -11.64 1.56 -3.90
C SER A 247 -10.49 1.74 -2.89
N TYR A 248 -9.65 0.71 -2.67
CA TYR A 248 -8.41 0.81 -1.90
C TYR A 248 -7.20 1.06 -2.79
N PHE A 249 -7.04 0.32 -3.89
CA PHE A 249 -5.87 0.44 -4.77
C PHE A 249 -5.73 1.82 -5.42
N TYR A 250 -6.82 2.36 -5.98
CA TYR A 250 -6.77 3.65 -6.67
C TYR A 250 -6.28 4.81 -5.76
N PRO A 251 -6.87 5.07 -4.59
CA PRO A 251 -6.48 6.19 -3.73
C PRO A 251 -5.21 5.95 -2.90
N THR A 252 -4.67 4.73 -2.85
CA THR A 252 -3.45 4.42 -2.07
C THR A 252 -2.22 4.11 -2.91
N PHE A 253 -2.40 3.78 -4.19
CA PHE A 253 -1.32 3.39 -5.10
C PHE A 253 -1.37 4.17 -6.42
N THR A 254 -2.47 4.10 -7.17
CA THR A 254 -2.58 4.77 -8.48
C THR A 254 -2.38 6.28 -8.36
N VAL A 255 -2.91 6.89 -7.29
CA VAL A 255 -2.73 8.32 -7.03
C VAL A 255 -1.26 8.73 -6.90
N HIS A 256 -0.42 7.88 -6.29
CA HIS A 256 1.01 8.16 -6.11
C HIS A 256 1.80 8.00 -7.40
N LEU A 257 1.35 7.12 -8.30
CA LEU A 257 1.90 7.05 -9.65
C LEU A 257 1.62 8.36 -10.40
N TYR A 258 0.38 8.87 -10.35
CA TYR A 258 0.07 10.17 -10.95
C TYR A 258 0.84 11.32 -10.30
N MET A 259 0.93 11.37 -8.97
CA MET A 259 1.71 12.40 -8.27
C MET A 259 3.16 12.41 -8.74
N THR A 260 3.76 11.23 -8.89
CA THR A 260 5.14 11.11 -9.36
C THR A 260 5.30 11.60 -10.80
N MET A 261 4.37 11.26 -11.70
CA MET A 261 4.42 11.71 -13.09
C MET A 261 4.20 13.22 -13.21
N PHE A 262 3.14 13.74 -12.60
CA PHE A 262 2.85 15.17 -12.60
C PHE A 262 3.95 15.98 -11.91
N ASN A 263 4.57 15.47 -10.85
CA ASN A 263 5.71 16.15 -10.24
C ASN A 263 6.90 16.31 -11.18
N ILE A 264 7.12 15.36 -12.10
CA ILE A 264 8.15 15.48 -13.14
C ILE A 264 7.70 16.45 -14.24
N SER A 265 6.48 16.28 -14.77
CA SER A 265 6.01 17.05 -15.92
C SER A 265 5.72 18.51 -15.57
N GLU A 266 5.04 18.80 -14.46
CA GLU A 266 4.67 20.17 -14.09
C GLU A 266 5.90 21.02 -13.73
N ARG A 267 6.95 20.41 -13.19
CA ARG A 267 8.22 21.12 -12.92
C ARG A 267 9.02 21.46 -14.18
N GLN A 268 8.73 20.80 -15.30
CA GLN A 268 9.37 21.05 -16.59
C GLN A 268 8.54 21.98 -17.49
N ARG A 269 7.36 22.41 -17.03
CA ARG A 269 6.39 23.17 -17.80
C ARG A 269 6.73 24.67 -17.88
N ASP A 270 6.24 25.35 -18.92
CA ASP A 270 6.33 26.80 -19.05
C ASP A 270 5.60 27.53 -17.90
N SER A 271 6.30 28.50 -17.32
CA SER A 271 5.87 29.34 -16.21
C SER A 271 4.62 30.20 -16.49
N THR A 272 4.34 30.55 -17.75
CA THR A 272 3.21 31.41 -18.13
C THR A 272 1.86 30.73 -17.89
N HIS A 273 1.67 29.55 -18.48
CA HIS A 273 0.45 28.74 -18.33
C HIS A 273 0.23 28.28 -16.89
N PHE A 274 1.32 27.98 -16.18
CA PHE A 274 1.25 27.63 -14.76
C PHE A 274 0.68 28.77 -13.90
N ARG A 275 0.98 30.03 -14.23
CA ARG A 275 0.46 31.19 -13.49
C ARG A 275 -1.06 31.32 -13.64
N GLU A 276 -1.58 31.15 -14.84
CA GLU A 276 -3.03 31.24 -15.14
C GLU A 276 -3.83 30.16 -14.40
N GLU A 277 -3.34 28.90 -14.42
CA GLU A 277 -3.96 27.79 -13.68
C GLU A 277 -4.04 28.08 -12.18
N VAL A 278 -2.94 28.57 -11.59
CA VAL A 278 -2.89 28.86 -10.15
C VAL A 278 -3.76 30.07 -9.77
N GLU A 279 -3.79 31.12 -10.58
CA GLU A 279 -4.67 32.27 -10.35
C GLU A 279 -6.15 31.84 -10.36
N CYS A 280 -6.53 30.92 -11.26
CA CYS A 280 -7.88 30.36 -11.31
C CYS A 280 -8.23 29.56 -10.05
N LEU A 281 -7.28 28.82 -9.46
CA LEU A 281 -7.51 28.04 -8.23
C LEU A 281 -7.83 28.92 -7.01
N LYS A 282 -7.55 30.24 -7.06
CA LYS A 282 -7.70 31.20 -5.95
C LYS A 282 -7.23 30.61 -4.62
N LEU A 283 -6.02 30.06 -4.62
CA LEU A 283 -5.41 29.47 -3.43
C LEU A 283 -5.25 30.54 -2.34
N PRO A 284 -5.23 30.16 -1.04
CA PRO A 284 -5.00 31.11 0.04
C PRO A 284 -3.69 31.89 -0.13
N GLN A 285 -3.64 33.12 0.42
CA GLN A 285 -2.46 33.98 0.29
C GLN A 285 -1.16 33.32 0.75
N TYR A 286 -1.18 32.58 1.87
CA TYR A 286 0.01 31.88 2.37
C TYR A 286 0.51 30.78 1.42
N VAL A 287 -0.38 30.15 0.65
CA VAL A 287 -0.01 29.20 -0.42
C VAL A 287 0.56 29.96 -1.62
N ASN A 288 -0.03 31.10 -1.99
CA ASN A 288 0.42 31.90 -3.14
C ASN A 288 1.84 32.47 -2.97
N VAL A 289 2.26 32.77 -1.74
CA VAL A 289 3.63 33.25 -1.47
C VAL A 289 4.67 32.15 -1.72
N LEU A 290 4.30 30.87 -1.64
CA LEU A 290 5.19 29.73 -1.82
C LEU A 290 4.99 29.08 -3.20
N SER A 291 5.96 29.25 -4.11
CA SER A 291 5.94 28.61 -5.44
C SER A 291 5.78 27.09 -5.35
N GLU A 292 6.46 26.46 -4.40
CA GLU A 292 6.38 25.01 -4.16
C GLU A 292 4.96 24.58 -3.75
N ALA A 293 4.29 25.32 -2.86
CA ALA A 293 2.94 24.96 -2.42
C ALA A 293 1.91 25.08 -3.56
N ARG A 294 2.07 26.07 -4.45
CA ARG A 294 1.27 26.22 -5.68
C ARG A 294 1.50 25.04 -6.64
N MET A 295 2.75 24.65 -6.83
CA MET A 295 3.12 23.53 -7.69
C MET A 295 2.50 22.22 -7.18
N LEU A 296 2.62 21.97 -5.87
CA LEU A 296 1.99 20.83 -5.23
C LEU A 296 0.46 20.89 -5.41
N ALA A 297 -0.20 22.03 -5.19
CA ALA A 297 -1.66 22.14 -5.38
C ALA A 297 -2.12 21.64 -6.76
N VAL A 298 -1.44 22.06 -7.83
CA VAL A 298 -1.72 21.63 -9.20
C VAL A 298 -1.46 20.13 -9.37
N ILE A 299 -0.30 19.64 -8.92
CA ILE A 299 0.06 18.21 -9.00
C ILE A 299 -0.98 17.34 -8.29
N TYR A 300 -1.38 17.69 -7.07
CA TYR A 300 -2.33 16.93 -6.26
C TYR A 300 -3.74 16.97 -6.84
N LEU A 301 -4.17 18.13 -7.35
CA LEU A 301 -5.45 18.27 -8.03
C LEU A 301 -5.52 17.37 -9.28
N LYS A 302 -4.51 17.46 -10.17
CA LYS A 302 -4.42 16.60 -11.36
C LYS A 302 -4.41 15.12 -10.98
N SER A 303 -3.59 14.77 -10.00
CA SER A 303 -3.46 13.38 -9.53
C SER A 303 -4.78 12.82 -9.00
N PHE A 304 -5.52 13.59 -8.19
CA PHE A 304 -6.84 13.20 -7.72
C PHE A 304 -7.82 13.01 -8.88
N ARG A 305 -7.94 13.99 -9.78
CA ARG A 305 -8.90 13.96 -10.89
C ARG A 305 -8.69 12.76 -11.79
N HIS A 306 -7.45 12.51 -12.20
CA HIS A 306 -7.12 11.35 -13.03
C HIS A 306 -7.35 10.02 -12.31
N THR A 307 -7.00 9.93 -11.02
CA THR A 307 -7.25 8.72 -10.23
C THR A 307 -8.75 8.43 -10.05
N TRP A 308 -9.54 9.46 -9.75
CA TRP A 308 -11.00 9.33 -9.59
C TRP A 308 -11.67 8.94 -10.91
N GLN A 309 -11.26 9.58 -12.01
CA GLN A 309 -11.75 9.23 -13.34
C GLN A 309 -11.42 7.79 -13.69
N GLU A 310 -10.18 7.35 -13.48
CA GLU A 310 -9.76 5.98 -13.81
C GLU A 310 -10.50 4.94 -12.96
N TYR A 311 -10.74 5.22 -11.69
CA TYR A 311 -11.58 4.36 -10.85
C TYR A 311 -13.03 4.30 -11.35
N SER A 312 -13.59 5.45 -11.73
CA SER A 312 -14.95 5.54 -12.28
C SER A 312 -15.08 4.78 -13.60
N ASP A 313 -14.09 4.90 -14.48
CA ASP A 313 -13.98 4.18 -15.75
C ASP A 313 -13.85 2.67 -15.49
N TRP A 314 -13.07 2.25 -14.49
CA TRP A 314 -12.95 0.84 -14.10
C TRP A 314 -14.30 0.24 -13.73
N ILE A 315 -15.12 0.93 -12.92
CA ILE A 315 -16.48 0.46 -12.54
C ILE A 315 -17.35 0.26 -13.79
N GLN A 316 -17.22 1.13 -14.79
CA GLN A 316 -18.06 1.13 -15.99
C GLN A 316 -17.52 0.22 -17.11
N SER A 317 -16.25 -0.16 -17.06
CA SER A 317 -15.57 -0.90 -18.13
C SER A 317 -16.09 -2.32 -18.36
N SER A 318 -16.77 -2.95 -17.39
CA SER A 318 -17.41 -4.24 -17.59
C SER A 318 -18.59 -4.47 -16.64
N THR A 319 -19.51 -5.34 -17.04
CA THR A 319 -20.63 -5.79 -16.20
C THR A 319 -20.13 -6.50 -14.94
N LYS A 320 -19.03 -7.27 -15.04
CA LYS A 320 -18.38 -7.93 -13.90
C LYS A 320 -17.89 -6.90 -12.86
N HIS A 321 -17.24 -5.83 -13.29
CA HIS A 321 -16.75 -4.80 -12.37
C HIS A 321 -17.87 -4.05 -11.67
N ARG A 322 -18.94 -3.73 -12.41
CA ARG A 322 -20.15 -3.15 -11.83
C ARG A 322 -20.75 -4.08 -10.78
N ALA A 323 -20.88 -5.37 -11.09
CA ALA A 323 -21.43 -6.34 -10.14
C ALA A 323 -20.55 -6.50 -8.88
N ILE A 324 -19.21 -6.50 -9.02
CA ILE A 324 -18.28 -6.46 -7.88
C ILE A 324 -18.51 -5.20 -7.04
N TYR A 325 -18.55 -4.03 -7.68
CA TYR A 325 -18.76 -2.75 -7.01
C TYR A 325 -20.09 -2.70 -6.25
N ASP A 326 -21.16 -3.23 -6.85
CA ASP A 326 -22.50 -3.27 -6.25
C ASP A 326 -22.55 -4.24 -5.06
N GLN A 327 -22.02 -5.46 -5.19
CA GLN A 327 -21.93 -6.44 -4.10
C GLN A 327 -21.09 -5.92 -2.92
N GLU A 328 -19.96 -5.27 -3.19
CA GLU A 328 -19.15 -4.64 -2.15
C GLU A 328 -19.94 -3.52 -1.44
N ASN A 329 -20.69 -2.70 -2.17
CA ASN A 329 -21.52 -1.67 -1.57
C ASN A 329 -22.67 -2.24 -0.71
N GLU A 330 -23.27 -3.36 -1.10
CA GLU A 330 -24.30 -4.03 -0.29
C GLU A 330 -23.74 -4.43 1.08
N ILE A 331 -22.54 -5.02 1.11
CA ILE A 331 -21.86 -5.39 2.36
C ILE A 331 -21.52 -4.13 3.18
N LEU A 332 -20.95 -3.10 2.54
CA LEU A 332 -20.51 -1.88 3.21
C LEU A 332 -21.66 -1.05 3.80
N ARG A 333 -22.87 -1.15 3.24
CA ARG A 333 -24.06 -0.47 3.77
C ARG A 333 -24.37 -0.85 5.21
N HIS A 334 -24.08 -2.09 5.62
CA HIS A 334 -24.24 -2.53 7.01
C HIS A 334 -23.37 -1.72 7.99
N TYR A 335 -22.30 -1.11 7.50
CA TYR A 335 -21.37 -0.27 8.27
C TYR A 335 -21.56 1.23 7.99
N GLN A 336 -22.65 1.63 7.31
CA GLN A 336 -22.87 3.01 6.83
C GLN A 336 -21.72 3.50 5.94
N LEU A 337 -21.07 2.60 5.21
CA LEU A 337 -20.00 2.90 4.28
C LEU A 337 -20.44 2.62 2.84
N SER A 338 -19.62 3.08 1.91
CA SER A 338 -19.70 2.76 0.49
C SER A 338 -18.29 2.74 -0.09
N ASN A 339 -18.14 2.12 -1.26
CA ASN A 339 -16.88 2.13 -1.98
C ASN A 339 -16.38 3.56 -2.28
N LYS A 340 -17.29 4.53 -2.47
CA LYS A 340 -16.91 5.95 -2.61
C LYS A 340 -16.37 6.53 -1.29
N ARG A 341 -17.00 6.23 -0.15
CA ARG A 341 -16.50 6.64 1.18
C ARG A 341 -15.12 6.05 1.46
N ILE A 342 -14.91 4.78 1.14
CA ILE A 342 -13.58 4.14 1.23
C ILE A 342 -12.58 4.94 0.41
N PHE A 343 -12.89 5.21 -0.86
CA PHE A 343 -11.98 5.94 -1.74
C PHE A 343 -11.57 7.30 -1.16
N PHE A 344 -12.54 8.15 -0.80
CA PHE A 344 -12.27 9.51 -0.35
C PHE A 344 -11.55 9.55 1.00
N THR A 345 -11.95 8.68 1.93
CA THR A 345 -11.28 8.58 3.23
C THR A 345 -9.84 8.14 3.08
N LEU A 346 -9.56 7.10 2.27
CA LEU A 346 -8.19 6.65 2.06
C LEU A 346 -7.38 7.70 1.29
N PHE A 347 -7.94 8.35 0.26
CA PHE A 347 -7.23 9.42 -0.43
C PHE A 347 -6.81 10.52 0.55
N ALA A 348 -7.71 10.98 1.41
CA ALA A 348 -7.41 12.04 2.36
C ALA A 348 -6.40 11.63 3.44
N GLN A 349 -6.44 10.37 3.87
CA GLN A 349 -5.50 9.87 4.87
C GLN A 349 -4.04 9.83 4.42
N ASN A 350 -3.76 9.90 3.11
CA ASN A 350 -2.39 10.14 2.62
C ASN A 350 -1.77 11.43 3.19
N PHE A 351 -2.60 12.37 3.65
CA PHE A 351 -2.17 13.74 3.94
C PHE A 351 -2.29 14.14 5.42
N CYS A 352 -2.63 13.20 6.30
CA CYS A 352 -2.85 13.49 7.71
C CYS A 352 -1.59 14.02 8.43
N GLU A 353 -0.39 13.68 7.96
CA GLU A 353 0.87 14.10 8.59
C GLU A 353 1.24 15.56 8.29
N PHE A 354 0.64 16.16 7.26
CA PHE A 354 1.01 17.51 6.80
C PHE A 354 0.27 18.65 7.51
N GLY A 355 -0.64 18.32 8.43
CA GLY A 355 -1.43 19.30 9.15
C GLY A 355 -2.65 19.80 8.37
N LYS A 356 -3.62 20.34 9.12
CA LYS A 356 -4.95 20.71 8.64
C LYS A 356 -4.93 21.73 7.50
N GLU A 357 -4.17 22.81 7.65
CA GLU A 357 -4.17 23.92 6.69
C GLU A 357 -3.66 23.46 5.32
N LEU A 358 -2.53 22.77 5.28
CA LEU A 358 -1.97 22.30 4.01
C LEU A 358 -2.87 21.22 3.37
N ALA A 359 -3.39 20.29 4.17
CA ALA A 359 -4.30 19.27 3.66
C ALA A 359 -5.56 19.87 3.05
N GLU A 360 -6.26 20.75 3.77
CA GLU A 360 -7.50 21.34 3.31
C GLU A 360 -7.33 22.26 2.10
N HIS A 361 -6.23 23.01 2.02
CA HIS A 361 -6.07 24.06 1.01
C HIS A 361 -5.19 23.69 -0.17
N VAL A 362 -4.44 22.58 -0.09
CA VAL A 362 -3.56 22.11 -1.17
C VAL A 362 -3.94 20.69 -1.60
N PHE A 363 -4.01 19.75 -0.65
CA PHE A 363 -4.16 18.33 -1.01
C PHE A 363 -5.61 17.90 -1.27
N TYR A 364 -6.59 18.54 -0.61
CA TYR A 364 -8.01 18.23 -0.75
C TYR A 364 -8.73 19.05 -1.82
N LEU A 365 -8.01 19.86 -2.61
CA LEU A 365 -8.62 20.65 -3.69
C LEU A 365 -9.44 19.78 -4.64
N GLY A 366 -8.91 18.62 -5.02
CA GLY A 366 -9.62 17.67 -5.87
C GLY A 366 -10.94 17.17 -5.25
N LEU A 367 -10.98 16.94 -3.93
CA LEU A 367 -12.22 16.56 -3.23
C LEU A 367 -13.24 17.69 -3.24
N LYS A 368 -12.78 18.93 -3.04
CA LYS A 368 -13.62 20.13 -2.98
C LYS A 368 -14.24 20.52 -4.33
N GLU A 369 -13.70 20.00 -5.42
CA GLU A 369 -14.24 20.22 -6.77
C GLU A 369 -15.02 19.00 -7.29
N ASN A 370 -15.16 17.95 -6.48
CA ASN A 370 -15.74 16.68 -6.89
C ASN A 370 -17.19 16.53 -6.40
N THR A 371 -18.13 16.45 -7.34
CA THR A 371 -19.56 16.30 -7.03
C THR A 371 -19.89 14.99 -6.33
N ASP A 372 -19.21 13.90 -6.66
CA ASP A 372 -19.39 12.61 -5.99
C ASP A 372 -18.98 12.65 -4.51
N PHE A 373 -17.94 13.42 -4.17
CA PHE A 373 -17.54 13.65 -2.78
C PHE A 373 -18.66 14.34 -2.00
N PHE A 374 -19.20 15.43 -2.52
CA PHE A 374 -20.31 16.15 -1.88
C PHE A 374 -21.56 15.30 -1.73
N ASN A 375 -21.91 14.52 -2.75
CA ASN A 375 -23.05 13.60 -2.69
C ASN A 375 -22.82 12.47 -1.66
N THR A 376 -21.58 11.99 -1.53
CA THR A 376 -21.23 10.89 -0.63
C THR A 376 -21.31 11.29 0.86
N TYR A 377 -20.99 12.55 1.17
CA TYR A 377 -21.02 13.12 2.53
C TYR A 377 -22.19 14.08 2.77
N SER A 378 -23.12 14.20 1.83
CA SER A 378 -24.31 15.06 1.90
C SER A 378 -24.00 16.54 2.19
N CYS A 379 -22.96 17.08 1.55
CA CYS A 379 -22.54 18.47 1.69
C CYS A 379 -23.44 19.42 0.87
N GLY A 380 -24.70 19.57 1.26
CA GLY A 380 -25.72 20.32 0.50
C GLY A 380 -25.52 21.84 0.38
N TYR A 381 -24.47 22.42 0.99
CA TYR A 381 -24.24 23.87 1.03
C TYR A 381 -23.02 24.36 0.23
N GLN A 382 -22.23 23.49 -0.41
CA GLN A 382 -20.98 23.87 -1.10
C GLN A 382 -21.04 23.75 -2.65
N THR A 383 -22.22 23.91 -3.24
CA THR A 383 -22.47 23.67 -4.68
C THR A 383 -21.90 24.70 -5.66
N GLU A 384 -21.12 25.70 -5.22
CA GLU A 384 -20.65 26.79 -6.10
C GLU A 384 -19.12 26.87 -6.29
N ILE A 385 -18.40 25.76 -6.40
CA ILE A 385 -16.98 25.82 -6.82
C ILE A 385 -16.60 24.61 -7.69
N THR A 386 -17.29 24.38 -8.81
CA THR A 386 -16.66 23.61 -9.90
C THR A 386 -15.87 24.58 -10.77
N ARG A 387 -14.60 24.80 -10.41
CA ARG A 387 -13.72 25.61 -11.24
C ARG A 387 -12.98 24.69 -12.21
N ASN A 388 -13.20 24.90 -13.50
CA ASN A 388 -12.45 24.19 -14.53
C ASN A 388 -11.12 24.91 -14.81
N CYS A 389 -10.24 24.95 -13.81
CA CYS A 389 -8.97 25.67 -13.86
C CYS A 389 -7.81 24.89 -14.47
N VAL A 390 -7.90 23.55 -14.46
CA VAL A 390 -6.79 22.62 -14.68
C VAL A 390 -7.23 21.44 -15.53
#